data_AF-A0A7S3NEI1-F1
#
_entry.id   AF-A0A7S3NEI1-F1
#
_cell.length_a   1.000
_cell.length_b   1.000
_cell.length_c   1.000
_cell.angle_alpha   90.00
_cell.angle_beta   90.00
_cell.angle_gamma   90.00
#
_symmetry.space_group_name_H-M   'P 1'
#
loop_
_entity.id
_entity.type
_entity.pdbx_description
1 polymer ?
#
loop_
_entity_poly.entity_id
_entity_poly.type
_entity_poly.pdbx_seq_one_letter_code
_entity_poly.pdbx_strand_id
1 'polypeptide(L)'
;PHFMYQAILRKSLGSSFNFKMVNDPMPIVQILRDKNKATSGFFVTFVLGIALALIPTSIIGFLLNERANALVHQQIISGMNKLSYWISNFLFDIVKVFVPILIAIIFLYVFNLSIDSAWLLLLLFPTAIVPYTYFTSFMFSNETGAQNFTIIHHFLLGGMLPIVMQVLRIIESTQKLGDGLVWVFRFLPTYNVCCGILGVSLKDRIATARSEATPESLNFKVAGGDVMFLVLEFFFYLFLLICIERGWFRCCKKGKDVHLDIELDDDVAREQKRVEDTPSDQLAVKACTLKKVYGSNLAVNNISFGLEFGDCFALLGVNGAGKTTTFKMLTNEIVPTHGQSFIVNYDVKNQFADARKQIGYCPQFDAIFNLMTVREHLEFYCKIKKIPKDLVEPLIKEQLESMDLKM
;
A
#
# COMPACT_ATOMS: atom_id res chain seq x y z
N PRO A 1 -26.68 49.03 31.68
CA PRO A 1 -27.84 49.94 31.59
C PRO A 1 -29.03 49.56 32.50
N HIS A 2 -29.40 48.27 32.64
CA HIS A 2 -30.65 47.89 33.29
C HIS A 2 -30.77 48.27 34.78
N PHE A 3 -29.70 48.10 35.56
CA PHE A 3 -29.66 48.49 36.98
C PHE A 3 -29.86 50.01 37.19
N MET A 4 -29.39 50.83 36.24
CA MET A 4 -29.56 52.28 36.28
C MET A 4 -31.03 52.67 36.09
N TYR A 5 -31.71 52.06 35.10
CA TYR A 5 -33.13 52.28 34.88
C TYR A 5 -34.00 51.76 36.05
N GLN A 6 -33.62 50.64 36.67
CA GLN A 6 -34.28 50.16 37.90
C GLN A 6 -34.16 51.15 39.06
N ALA A 7 -32.97 51.72 39.27
CA ALA A 7 -32.73 52.69 40.34
C ALA A 7 -33.52 54.00 40.11
N ILE A 8 -33.61 54.47 38.87
CA ILE A 8 -34.40 55.67 38.51
C ILE A 8 -35.89 55.43 38.77
N LEU A 9 -36.44 54.29 38.32
CA LEU A 9 -37.85 53.93 38.53
C LEU A 9 -38.19 53.72 40.01
N ARG A 10 -37.29 53.11 40.78
CA ARG A 10 -37.45 52.95 42.24
C ARG A 10 -37.50 54.29 42.95
N LYS A 11 -36.73 55.28 42.48
CA LYS A 11 -36.72 56.64 43.05
C LYS A 11 -37.97 57.45 42.68
N SER A 12 -38.53 57.27 41.48
CA SER A 12 -39.69 58.06 41.02
C SER A 12 -41.05 57.50 41.46
N LEU A 13 -41.19 56.17 41.58
CA LEU A 13 -42.49 55.52 41.85
C LEU A 13 -42.62 54.97 43.29
N GLY A 14 -41.60 55.12 44.13
CA GLY A 14 -41.61 54.74 45.56
C GLY A 14 -41.80 53.24 45.85
N SER A 15 -41.85 52.40 44.81
CA SER A 15 -42.12 50.97 44.89
C SER A 15 -40.97 50.18 44.25
N SER A 16 -40.66 49.01 44.83
CA SER A 16 -39.54 48.17 44.37
C SER A 16 -39.92 47.37 43.13
N PHE A 17 -39.72 47.95 41.95
CA PHE A 17 -39.85 47.25 40.69
C PHE A 17 -38.54 46.56 40.30
N ASN A 18 -38.63 45.29 39.89
CA ASN A 18 -37.48 44.49 39.48
C ASN A 18 -37.78 43.92 38.09
N PHE A 19 -37.07 44.38 37.06
CA PHE A 19 -37.23 43.86 35.68
C PHE A 19 -35.96 43.14 35.22
N LYS A 20 -36.15 41.96 34.65
CA LYS A 20 -35.08 41.12 34.11
C LYS A 20 -34.87 41.47 32.64
N MET A 21 -33.71 42.03 32.31
CA MET A 21 -33.30 42.19 30.91
C MET A 21 -32.72 40.88 30.42
N VAL A 22 -33.32 40.31 29.38
CA VAL A 22 -32.77 39.17 28.66
C VAL A 22 -32.35 39.68 27.28
N ASN A 23 -31.07 39.54 26.97
CA ASN A 23 -30.59 39.71 25.61
C ASN A 23 -30.74 38.35 24.92
N ASP A 24 -31.85 38.15 24.21
CA ASP A 24 -32.05 36.98 23.37
C ASP A 24 -31.64 37.36 21.94
N PRO A 25 -30.45 36.93 21.47
CA PRO A 25 -29.99 37.30 20.14
C PRO A 25 -30.92 36.72 19.08
N MET A 26 -31.19 37.51 18.04
CA MET A 26 -32.02 37.05 16.92
C MET A 26 -31.45 35.75 16.32
N PRO A 27 -32.31 34.81 15.90
CA PRO A 27 -31.86 33.57 15.28
C PRO A 27 -30.98 33.88 14.08
N ILE A 28 -29.84 33.19 13.99
CA ILE A 28 -28.86 33.37 12.93
C ILE A 28 -29.56 33.18 11.58
N VAL A 29 -29.50 34.21 10.74
CA VAL A 29 -30.08 34.20 9.38
C VAL A 29 -29.48 33.05 8.58
N GLN A 30 -30.30 32.34 7.80
CA GLN A 30 -29.89 31.16 7.04
C GLN A 30 -28.66 31.41 6.15
N ILE A 31 -28.56 32.59 5.55
CA ILE A 31 -27.40 33.05 4.76
C ILE A 31 -26.08 33.01 5.55
N LEU A 32 -26.10 33.37 6.84
CA LEU A 32 -24.90 33.33 7.69
C LEU A 32 -24.54 31.88 8.05
N ARG A 33 -25.53 31.01 8.23
CA ARG A 33 -25.32 29.58 8.47
C ARG A 33 -24.69 28.92 7.23
N ASP A 34 -25.14 29.27 6.04
CA ASP A 34 -24.63 28.72 4.78
C ASP A 34 -23.23 29.23 4.46
N LYS A 35 -22.93 30.50 4.76
CA LYS A 35 -21.56 31.04 4.70
C LYS A 35 -20.62 30.32 5.65
N ASN A 36 -21.04 30.07 6.89
CA ASN A 36 -20.22 29.33 7.85
C ASN A 36 -19.97 27.89 7.39
N LYS A 37 -21.00 27.18 6.90
CA LYS A 37 -20.85 25.82 6.35
C LYS A 37 -19.87 25.76 5.18
N ALA A 38 -19.96 26.69 4.23
CA ALA A 38 -19.06 26.72 3.08
C ALA A 38 -17.59 27.00 3.48
N THR A 39 -17.36 27.95 4.38
CA THR A 39 -16.02 28.27 4.90
C THR A 39 -15.44 27.08 5.68
N SER A 40 -16.26 26.43 6.51
CA SER A 40 -15.87 25.19 7.21
C SER A 40 -15.55 24.07 6.23
N GLY A 41 -16.30 23.92 5.13
CA GLY A 41 -16.05 22.91 4.10
C GLY A 41 -14.67 23.04 3.44
N PHE A 42 -14.30 24.25 3.01
CA PHE A 42 -12.95 24.50 2.45
C PHE A 42 -11.84 24.21 3.46
N PHE A 43 -12.01 24.65 4.70
CA PHE A 43 -11.04 24.42 5.77
C PHE A 43 -10.88 22.92 6.09
N VAL A 44 -12.00 22.23 6.30
CA VAL A 44 -12.03 20.79 6.59
C VAL A 44 -11.39 20.00 5.46
N THR A 45 -11.71 20.29 4.20
CA THR A 45 -11.10 19.57 3.07
C THR A 45 -9.62 19.88 2.91
N PHE A 46 -9.18 21.11 3.15
CA PHE A 46 -7.75 21.42 3.09
C PHE A 46 -6.96 20.66 4.16
N VAL A 47 -7.45 20.65 5.41
CA VAL A 47 -6.81 19.94 6.53
C VAL A 47 -6.86 18.42 6.32
N LEU A 48 -8.02 17.88 5.93
CA LEU A 48 -8.15 16.46 5.60
C LEU A 48 -7.28 16.08 4.40
N GLY A 49 -7.16 16.93 3.38
CA GLY A 49 -6.30 16.67 2.22
C GLY A 49 -4.84 16.45 2.61
N ILE A 50 -4.32 17.23 3.58
CA ILE A 50 -2.98 17.03 4.13
C ILE A 50 -2.91 15.71 4.91
N ALA A 51 -3.86 15.48 5.83
CA ALA A 51 -3.85 14.29 6.68
C ALA A 51 -3.98 12.99 5.87
N LEU A 52 -4.90 12.95 4.90
CA LEU A 52 -5.16 11.79 4.05
C LEU A 52 -4.01 11.50 3.09
N ALA A 53 -3.17 12.49 2.75
CA ALA A 53 -1.98 12.29 1.92
C ALA A 53 -0.85 11.56 2.66
N LEU A 54 -0.81 11.63 4.00
CA LEU A 54 0.23 10.97 4.81
C LEU A 54 -0.05 9.49 5.07
N ILE A 55 -1.32 9.08 5.06
CA ILE A 55 -1.75 7.71 5.30
C ILE A 55 -1.11 6.72 4.31
N PRO A 56 -1.28 6.86 2.97
CA PRO A 56 -0.73 5.92 2.00
C PRO A 56 0.81 5.89 1.98
N THR A 57 1.45 6.98 2.39
CA THR A 57 2.92 7.09 2.51
C THR A 57 3.49 6.07 3.48
N SER A 58 2.81 5.84 4.60
CA SER A 58 3.26 4.85 5.59
C SER A 58 3.18 3.40 5.08
N ILE A 59 2.24 3.13 4.18
CA ILE A 59 2.00 1.79 3.61
C ILE A 59 3.01 1.52 2.50
N ILE A 60 3.17 2.46 1.56
CA ILE A 60 4.10 2.30 0.45
C ILE A 60 5.54 2.18 0.94
N GLY A 61 5.90 2.90 2.01
CA GLY A 61 7.22 2.83 2.62
C GLY A 61 7.57 1.44 3.11
N PHE A 62 6.70 0.87 3.95
CA PHE A 62 6.88 -0.47 4.50
C PHE A 62 6.97 -1.54 3.39
N LEU A 63 6.07 -1.48 2.40
CA LEU A 63 6.03 -2.45 1.30
C LEU A 63 7.30 -2.39 0.43
N LEU A 64 7.85 -1.20 0.19
CA LEU A 64 9.09 -1.05 -0.57
C LEU A 64 10.32 -1.46 0.24
N ASN A 65 10.35 -1.17 1.54
CA ASN A 65 11.42 -1.63 2.42
C ASN A 65 11.48 -3.17 2.46
N GLU A 66 10.33 -3.86 2.54
CA GLU A 66 10.28 -5.33 2.48
C GLU A 66 10.76 -5.90 1.14
N ARG A 67 10.46 -5.22 0.02
CA ARG A 67 10.93 -5.63 -1.31
C ARG A 67 12.43 -5.36 -1.50
N ALA A 68 12.92 -4.21 -1.06
CA ALA A 68 14.31 -3.80 -1.22
C ALA A 68 15.26 -4.72 -0.46
N ASN A 69 14.87 -5.12 0.76
CA ASN A 69 15.65 -6.03 1.61
C ASN A 69 15.34 -7.51 1.37
N ALA A 70 14.57 -7.85 0.32
CA ALA A 70 14.17 -9.22 -0.02
C ALA A 70 13.51 -10.01 1.14
N LEU A 71 12.92 -9.32 2.12
CA LEU A 71 12.27 -9.95 3.29
C LEU A 71 11.10 -10.83 2.85
N VAL A 72 10.33 -10.38 1.87
CA VAL A 72 9.21 -11.14 1.29
C VAL A 72 9.71 -12.46 0.71
N HIS A 73 10.84 -12.43 0.00
CA HIS A 73 11.44 -13.62 -0.60
C HIS A 73 11.88 -14.62 0.47
N GLN A 74 12.53 -14.14 1.54
CA GLN A 74 12.92 -14.99 2.66
C GLN A 74 11.72 -15.63 3.37
N GLN A 75 10.64 -14.87 3.58
CA GLN A 75 9.40 -15.41 4.15
C GLN A 75 8.82 -16.52 3.26
N ILE A 76 8.79 -16.32 1.95
CA ILE A 76 8.27 -17.29 0.98
C ILE A 76 9.13 -18.56 0.98
N ILE A 77 10.46 -18.44 0.86
CA ILE A 77 11.36 -19.61 0.91
C ILE A 77 11.16 -20.39 2.20
N SER A 78 11.02 -19.69 3.32
CA SER A 78 10.86 -20.31 4.64
C SER A 78 9.53 -21.07 4.82
N GLY A 79 8.61 -20.97 3.85
CA GLY A 79 7.37 -21.76 3.84
C GLY A 79 6.11 -20.93 3.63
N MET A 80 6.18 -19.61 3.72
CA MET A 80 5.00 -18.74 3.64
C MET A 80 4.35 -18.79 2.25
N ASN A 81 3.02 -18.90 2.22
CA ASN A 81 2.27 -18.78 0.98
C ASN A 81 2.11 -17.30 0.60
N LYS A 82 2.30 -16.97 -0.69
CA LYS A 82 2.10 -15.62 -1.23
C LYS A 82 0.73 -15.05 -0.93
N LEU A 83 -0.33 -15.89 -1.00
CA LEU A 83 -1.69 -15.44 -0.67
C LEU A 83 -1.83 -15.05 0.80
N SER A 84 -1.25 -15.84 1.71
CA SER A 84 -1.29 -15.54 3.15
C SER A 84 -0.54 -14.25 3.47
N TYR A 85 0.62 -14.03 2.84
CA TYR A 85 1.38 -12.78 2.94
C TYR A 85 0.51 -11.58 2.53
N TRP A 86 -0.07 -11.63 1.32
CA TRP A 86 -0.86 -10.51 0.79
C TRP A 86 -2.12 -10.24 1.61
N ILE A 87 -2.86 -11.28 2.01
CA ILE A 87 -4.08 -11.12 2.82
C ILE A 87 -3.74 -10.56 4.21
N SER A 88 -2.67 -11.05 4.83
CA SER A 88 -2.25 -10.57 6.15
C SER A 88 -1.89 -9.08 6.12
N ASN A 89 -1.05 -8.69 5.17
CA ASN A 89 -0.65 -7.29 5.01
C ASN A 89 -1.84 -6.40 4.65
N PHE A 90 -2.69 -6.84 3.72
CA PHE A 90 -3.87 -6.10 3.31
C PHE A 90 -4.85 -5.87 4.46
N LEU A 91 -5.12 -6.90 5.27
CA LEU A 91 -6.00 -6.80 6.43
C LEU A 91 -5.42 -5.86 7.48
N PHE A 92 -4.12 -6.01 7.77
CA PHE A 92 -3.43 -5.16 8.74
C PHE A 92 -3.42 -3.69 8.32
N ASP A 93 -3.11 -3.40 7.06
CA ASP A 93 -3.11 -2.04 6.54
C ASP A 93 -4.51 -1.43 6.52
N ILE A 94 -5.55 -2.20 6.15
CA ILE A 94 -6.94 -1.70 6.26
C ILE A 94 -7.26 -1.30 7.70
N VAL A 95 -6.98 -2.16 8.68
CA VAL A 95 -7.25 -1.87 10.10
C VAL A 95 -6.45 -0.65 10.55
N LYS A 96 -5.17 -0.58 10.18
CA LYS A 96 -4.28 0.55 10.47
C LYS A 96 -4.81 1.87 9.92
N VAL A 97 -5.42 1.87 8.72
CA VAL A 97 -6.00 3.07 8.11
C VAL A 97 -7.36 3.42 8.71
N PHE A 98 -8.17 2.44 9.13
CA PHE A 98 -9.45 2.72 9.77
C PHE A 98 -9.31 3.50 11.09
N VAL A 99 -8.27 3.26 11.89
CA VAL A 99 -8.05 3.94 13.17
C VAL A 99 -8.01 5.48 13.05
N PRO A 100 -7.13 6.11 12.25
CA PRO A 100 -7.10 7.56 12.10
C PRO A 100 -8.37 8.12 11.45
N ILE A 101 -9.04 7.34 10.58
CA ILE A 101 -10.30 7.74 9.95
C ILE A 101 -11.44 7.83 10.95
N LEU A 102 -11.57 6.84 11.85
CA LEU A 102 -12.58 6.88 12.91
C LEU A 102 -12.34 8.06 13.87
N ILE A 103 -11.08 8.33 14.21
CA ILE A 103 -10.71 9.51 15.01
C ILE A 103 -11.08 10.81 14.28
N ALA A 104 -10.83 10.90 12.97
CA ALA A 104 -11.21 12.07 12.18
C ALA A 104 -12.73 12.29 12.18
N ILE A 105 -13.52 11.22 12.02
CA ILE A 105 -14.99 11.30 12.11
C ILE A 105 -15.42 11.81 13.48
N ILE A 106 -14.89 11.25 14.57
CA ILE A 106 -15.20 11.68 15.94
C ILE A 106 -14.90 13.16 16.12
N PHE A 107 -13.74 13.65 15.67
CA PHE A 107 -13.39 15.06 15.76
C PHE A 107 -14.31 15.96 14.95
N LEU A 108 -14.76 15.56 13.77
CA LEU A 108 -15.75 16.35 13.01
C LEU A 108 -17.04 16.55 13.81
N TYR A 109 -17.51 15.55 14.55
CA TYR A 109 -18.67 15.69 15.42
C TYR A 109 -18.38 16.52 16.68
N VAL A 110 -17.28 16.24 17.37
CA VAL A 110 -16.90 16.93 18.62
C VAL A 110 -16.72 18.44 18.41
N PHE A 111 -16.12 18.85 17.29
CA PHE A 111 -15.89 20.26 16.96
C PHE A 111 -17.07 20.93 16.24
N ASN A 112 -18.22 20.26 16.10
CA ASN A 112 -19.38 20.75 15.33
C ASN A 112 -19.04 21.13 13.88
N LEU A 113 -18.10 20.39 13.27
CA LEU A 113 -17.69 20.49 11.86
C LEU A 113 -18.30 19.35 11.03
N SER A 114 -19.33 18.68 11.53
CA SER A 114 -19.96 17.55 10.86
C SER A 114 -20.62 18.02 9.56
N ILE A 115 -20.18 17.47 8.44
CA ILE A 115 -20.75 17.67 7.12
C ILE A 115 -21.61 16.45 6.78
N ASP A 116 -22.80 16.68 6.24
CA ASP A 116 -23.72 15.60 5.86
C ASP A 116 -23.02 14.58 4.94
N SER A 117 -23.21 13.30 5.17
CA SER A 117 -22.63 12.21 4.36
C SER A 117 -21.09 12.13 4.31
N ALA A 118 -20.34 13.05 4.95
CA ALA A 118 -18.88 13.01 4.98
C ALA A 118 -18.34 11.76 5.69
N TRP A 119 -19.03 11.30 6.73
CA TRP A 119 -18.71 10.06 7.44
C TRP A 119 -18.68 8.84 6.51
N LEU A 120 -19.59 8.77 5.53
CA LEU A 120 -19.67 7.65 4.59
C LEU A 120 -18.47 7.65 3.64
N LEU A 121 -18.10 8.82 3.10
CA LEU A 121 -16.91 8.98 2.26
C LEU A 121 -15.64 8.58 3.03
N LEU A 122 -15.53 9.01 4.28
CA LEU A 122 -14.40 8.69 5.15
C LEU A 122 -14.34 7.19 5.47
N LEU A 123 -15.47 6.53 5.75
CA LEU A 123 -15.49 5.08 6.02
C LEU A 123 -15.17 4.22 4.79
N LEU A 124 -15.50 4.67 3.58
CA LEU A 124 -15.17 3.96 2.35
C LEU A 124 -13.71 4.15 1.93
N PHE A 125 -13.09 5.27 2.32
CA PHE A 125 -11.72 5.60 1.95
C PHE A 125 -10.68 4.51 2.24
N PRO A 126 -10.60 3.89 3.44
CA PRO A 126 -9.66 2.79 3.71
C PRO A 126 -9.73 1.65 2.69
N THR A 127 -10.95 1.29 2.27
CA THR A 127 -11.13 0.18 1.32
C THR A 127 -10.63 0.54 -0.08
N ALA A 128 -10.73 1.78 -0.51
CA ALA A 128 -10.24 2.21 -1.82
C ALA A 128 -8.73 2.52 -1.82
N ILE A 129 -8.23 3.18 -0.76
CA ILE A 129 -6.85 3.67 -0.71
C ILE A 129 -5.82 2.54 -0.58
N VAL A 130 -6.09 1.50 0.20
CA VAL A 130 -5.11 0.42 0.43
C VAL A 130 -4.78 -0.34 -0.87
N PRO A 131 -5.75 -0.86 -1.64
CA PRO A 131 -5.48 -1.45 -2.95
C PRO A 131 -4.78 -0.48 -3.91
N TYR A 132 -5.20 0.79 -3.93
CA TYR A 132 -4.59 1.83 -4.76
C TYR A 132 -3.10 2.02 -4.42
N THR A 133 -2.74 2.07 -3.13
CA THR A 133 -1.35 2.21 -2.68
C THR A 133 -0.52 0.97 -3.02
N TYR A 134 -1.11 -0.22 -2.91
CA TYR A 134 -0.43 -1.46 -3.30
C TYR A 134 -0.14 -1.49 -4.80
N PHE A 135 -1.11 -1.08 -5.63
CA PHE A 135 -0.93 -0.95 -7.07
C PHE A 135 0.18 0.06 -7.42
N THR A 136 0.12 1.28 -6.86
CA THR A 136 1.11 2.33 -7.15
C THR A 136 2.51 1.98 -6.63
N SER A 137 2.64 1.14 -5.60
CA SER A 137 3.93 0.67 -5.10
C SER A 137 4.79 -0.02 -6.17
N PHE A 138 4.19 -0.65 -7.18
CA PHE A 138 4.93 -1.34 -8.25
C PHE A 138 5.56 -0.37 -9.24
N MET A 139 5.20 0.91 -9.20
CA MET A 139 5.81 1.95 -10.04
C MET A 139 7.16 2.44 -9.49
N PHE A 140 7.52 2.04 -8.27
CA PHE A 140 8.70 2.53 -7.57
C PHE A 140 9.61 1.38 -7.16
N SER A 141 10.92 1.65 -7.20
CA SER A 141 11.96 0.75 -6.69
C SER A 141 12.63 1.27 -5.42
N ASN A 142 12.45 2.55 -5.10
CA ASN A 142 13.07 3.23 -3.96
C ASN A 142 11.99 3.77 -3.01
N GLU A 143 12.14 3.49 -1.72
CA GLU A 143 11.27 3.93 -0.64
C GLU A 143 11.10 5.46 -0.59
N THR A 144 12.20 6.21 -0.48
CA THR A 144 12.15 7.67 -0.26
C THR A 144 11.50 8.39 -1.44
N GLY A 145 11.83 7.94 -2.66
CA GLY A 145 11.24 8.49 -3.89
C GLY A 145 9.74 8.23 -3.97
N ALA A 146 9.30 7.04 -3.58
CA ALA A 146 7.88 6.68 -3.55
C ALA A 146 7.11 7.49 -2.52
N GLN A 147 7.61 7.60 -1.29
CA GLN A 147 6.97 8.37 -0.23
C GLN A 147 6.77 9.84 -0.61
N ASN A 148 7.81 10.49 -1.12
CA ASN A 148 7.74 11.89 -1.55
C ASN A 148 6.73 12.07 -2.69
N PHE A 149 6.76 11.18 -3.68
CA PHE A 149 5.80 11.22 -4.78
C PHE A 149 4.37 11.01 -4.26
N THR A 150 4.14 10.02 -3.40
CA THR A 150 2.81 9.72 -2.82
C THR A 150 2.26 10.93 -2.08
N ILE A 151 3.04 11.57 -1.20
CA ILE A 151 2.59 12.78 -0.48
C ILE A 151 2.17 13.87 -1.47
N ILE A 152 3.04 14.20 -2.43
CA ILE A 152 2.78 15.27 -3.39
C ILE A 152 1.58 14.94 -4.28
N HIS A 153 1.48 13.70 -4.77
CA HIS A 153 0.41 13.23 -5.62
C HIS A 153 -0.95 13.32 -4.91
N HIS A 154 -1.05 12.80 -3.69
CA HIS A 154 -2.30 12.82 -2.92
C HIS A 154 -2.65 14.21 -2.41
N PHE A 155 -1.69 15.04 -2.02
CA PHE A 155 -1.97 16.39 -1.56
C PHE A 155 -2.41 17.30 -2.72
N LEU A 156 -1.66 17.32 -3.83
CA LEU A 156 -1.98 18.20 -4.97
C LEU A 156 -3.21 17.73 -5.72
N LEU A 157 -3.23 16.47 -6.17
CA LEU A 157 -4.35 15.96 -6.97
C LEU A 157 -5.52 15.52 -6.11
N GLY A 158 -5.29 15.02 -4.90
CA GLY A 158 -6.36 14.56 -4.02
C GLY A 158 -6.93 15.62 -3.09
N GLY A 159 -6.13 16.57 -2.60
CA GLY A 159 -6.56 17.60 -1.63
C GLY A 159 -6.85 18.97 -2.26
N MET A 160 -5.89 19.51 -3.03
CA MET A 160 -5.97 20.86 -3.60
C MET A 160 -6.83 20.93 -4.87
N LEU A 161 -6.71 19.95 -5.76
CA LEU A 161 -7.46 19.95 -7.02
C LEU A 161 -8.99 19.96 -6.83
N PRO A 162 -9.59 19.22 -5.87
CA PRO A 162 -11.02 19.35 -5.58
C PRO A 162 -11.47 20.78 -5.27
N ILE A 163 -10.66 21.56 -4.54
CA ILE A 163 -10.96 22.96 -4.24
C ILE A 163 -11.06 23.76 -5.53
N VAL A 164 -10.07 23.61 -6.42
CA VAL A 164 -10.06 24.27 -7.74
C VAL A 164 -11.30 23.86 -8.56
N MET A 165 -11.60 22.56 -8.62
CA MET A 165 -12.73 22.05 -9.39
C MET A 165 -14.08 22.57 -8.88
N GLN A 166 -14.27 22.66 -7.57
CA GLN A 166 -15.53 23.19 -7.02
C GLN A 166 -15.64 24.71 -7.19
N VAL A 167 -14.53 25.45 -7.16
CA VAL A 167 -14.52 26.88 -7.50
C VAL A 167 -14.93 27.10 -8.96
N LEU A 168 -14.42 26.30 -9.90
CA LEU A 168 -14.82 26.37 -11.31
C LEU A 168 -16.32 26.10 -11.51
N ARG A 169 -16.94 25.24 -10.67
CA ARG A 169 -18.37 24.92 -10.76
C ARG A 169 -19.29 26.04 -10.28
N ILE A 170 -18.77 26.99 -9.51
CA ILE A 170 -19.52 28.15 -8.99
C ILE A 170 -19.50 29.32 -9.99
N ILE A 171 -18.41 29.47 -10.76
CA ILE A 171 -18.24 30.60 -11.67
C ILE A 171 -19.00 30.35 -12.99
N GLU A 172 -19.89 31.26 -13.36
CA GLU A 172 -20.79 31.11 -14.51
C GLU A 172 -20.06 30.84 -15.84
N SER A 173 -18.90 31.48 -16.06
CA SER A 173 -18.10 31.32 -17.27
C SER A 173 -17.38 29.97 -17.37
N THR A 174 -17.11 29.29 -16.24
CA THR A 174 -16.32 28.04 -16.21
C THR A 174 -17.10 26.82 -15.71
N GLN A 175 -18.36 26.98 -15.33
CA GLN A 175 -19.18 25.92 -14.73
C GLN A 175 -19.28 24.64 -15.58
N LYS A 176 -19.44 24.75 -16.90
CA LYS A 176 -19.53 23.58 -17.80
C LYS A 176 -18.21 22.79 -17.84
N LEU A 177 -17.09 23.51 -17.83
CA LEU A 177 -15.76 22.90 -17.78
C LEU A 177 -15.55 22.22 -16.43
N GLY A 178 -15.93 22.87 -15.32
CA GLY A 178 -15.86 22.30 -13.98
C GLY A 178 -16.69 21.02 -13.83
N ASP A 179 -17.91 21.00 -14.36
CA ASP A 179 -18.79 19.83 -14.31
C ASP A 179 -18.22 18.63 -15.09
N GLY A 180 -17.44 18.87 -16.16
CA GLY A 180 -16.74 17.82 -16.90
C GLY A 180 -15.45 17.36 -16.20
N LEU A 181 -14.59 18.30 -15.81
CA LEU A 181 -13.27 18.01 -15.23
C LEU A 181 -13.35 17.29 -13.88
N VAL A 182 -14.42 17.48 -13.11
CA VAL A 182 -14.63 16.76 -11.84
C VAL A 182 -14.60 15.24 -12.03
N TRP A 183 -15.01 14.72 -13.19
CA TRP A 183 -15.03 13.27 -13.45
C TRP A 183 -13.67 12.68 -13.83
N VAL A 184 -12.73 13.50 -14.31
CA VAL A 184 -11.44 13.03 -14.84
C VAL A 184 -10.55 12.46 -13.74
N PHE A 185 -10.58 13.05 -12.54
CA PHE A 185 -9.67 12.72 -11.45
C PHE A 185 -10.27 11.75 -10.41
N ARG A 186 -11.44 11.17 -10.70
CA ARG A 186 -12.14 10.24 -9.80
C ARG A 186 -11.53 8.85 -9.66
N PHE A 187 -10.39 8.60 -10.32
CA PHE A 187 -9.60 7.39 -10.09
C PHE A 187 -8.65 7.54 -8.89
N LEU A 188 -8.60 8.70 -8.23
CA LEU A 188 -7.86 8.88 -6.99
C LEU A 188 -8.83 8.81 -5.79
N PRO A 189 -8.67 7.84 -4.87
CA PRO A 189 -9.52 7.74 -3.69
C PRO A 189 -9.53 9.01 -2.82
N THR A 190 -8.37 9.66 -2.67
CA THR A 190 -8.28 10.92 -1.89
C THR A 190 -9.02 12.07 -2.56
N TYR A 191 -9.02 12.12 -3.90
CA TYR A 191 -9.79 13.11 -4.66
C TYR A 191 -11.28 12.92 -4.41
N ASN A 192 -11.78 11.68 -4.48
CA ASN A 192 -13.20 11.37 -4.27
C ASN A 192 -13.69 11.82 -2.88
N VAL A 193 -12.92 11.56 -1.82
CA VAL A 193 -13.28 11.99 -0.46
C VAL A 193 -13.32 13.52 -0.37
N CYS A 194 -12.26 14.20 -0.80
CA CYS A 194 -12.15 15.65 -0.69
C CYS A 194 -13.18 16.38 -1.58
N CYS A 195 -13.42 15.86 -2.78
CA CYS A 195 -14.38 16.38 -3.74
C CYS A 195 -15.82 16.20 -3.24
N GLY A 196 -16.15 15.03 -2.70
CA GLY A 196 -17.47 14.76 -2.11
C GLY A 196 -17.77 15.63 -0.89
N ILE A 197 -16.80 15.79 0.04
CA ILE A 197 -16.95 16.65 1.22
C ILE A 197 -17.18 18.12 0.82
N LEU A 198 -16.39 18.64 -0.13
CA LEU A 198 -16.61 19.99 -0.66
C LEU A 198 -17.92 20.10 -1.43
N GLY A 199 -18.29 19.08 -2.20
CA GLY A 199 -19.52 19.03 -2.97
C GLY A 199 -20.73 19.20 -2.07
N VAL A 200 -20.79 18.45 -0.96
CA VAL A 200 -21.86 18.61 0.04
C VAL A 200 -21.82 19.98 0.69
N SER A 201 -20.63 20.48 1.03
CA SER A 201 -20.47 21.79 1.70
C SER A 201 -20.88 22.97 0.82
N LEU A 202 -20.77 22.82 -0.50
CA LEU A 202 -21.01 23.88 -1.49
C LEU A 202 -22.31 23.70 -2.28
N LYS A 203 -23.05 22.61 -2.08
CA LYS A 203 -24.28 22.31 -2.85
C LYS A 203 -25.28 23.46 -2.86
N ASP A 204 -25.47 24.14 -1.73
CA ASP A 204 -26.41 25.26 -1.61
C ASP A 204 -25.93 26.49 -2.38
N ARG A 205 -24.61 26.74 -2.39
CA ARG A 205 -24.00 27.84 -3.15
C ARG A 205 -24.01 27.58 -4.64
N ILE A 206 -23.75 26.35 -5.06
CA ILE A 206 -23.79 25.94 -6.47
C ILE A 206 -25.24 26.04 -6.98
N ALA A 207 -26.21 25.53 -6.24
CA ALA A 207 -27.63 25.62 -6.60
C ALA A 207 -28.09 27.09 -6.71
N THR A 208 -27.69 27.94 -5.75
CA THR A 208 -28.00 29.38 -5.79
C THR A 208 -27.36 30.08 -6.98
N ALA A 209 -26.08 29.80 -7.27
CA ALA A 209 -25.37 30.39 -8.41
C ALA A 209 -25.99 29.99 -9.76
N ARG A 210 -26.63 28.81 -9.82
CA ARG A 210 -27.26 28.27 -11.02
C ARG A 210 -28.77 28.50 -11.08
N SER A 211 -29.37 29.13 -10.07
CA SER A 211 -30.83 29.25 -9.92
C SER A 211 -31.55 27.89 -9.98
N GLU A 212 -30.93 26.85 -9.42
CA GLU A 212 -31.46 25.48 -9.35
C GLU A 212 -31.93 25.14 -7.92
N ALA A 213 -32.78 24.11 -7.79
CA ALA A 213 -33.16 23.58 -6.48
C ALA A 213 -31.95 22.89 -5.80
N THR A 214 -31.85 23.01 -4.48
CA THR A 214 -30.76 22.41 -3.71
C THR A 214 -30.85 20.88 -3.73
N PRO A 215 -29.86 20.17 -4.29
CA PRO A 215 -29.88 18.72 -4.35
C PRO A 215 -29.62 18.09 -2.97
N GLU A 216 -30.06 16.84 -2.80
CA GLU A 216 -29.68 16.04 -1.64
C GLU A 216 -28.16 15.79 -1.58
N SER A 217 -27.61 15.60 -0.38
CA SER A 217 -26.17 15.41 -0.17
C SER A 217 -25.62 14.20 -0.93
N LEU A 218 -26.38 13.11 -1.01
CA LEU A 218 -26.01 11.88 -1.73
C LEU A 218 -26.41 11.88 -3.22
N ASN A 219 -26.84 13.02 -3.76
CA ASN A 219 -27.11 13.12 -5.18
C ASN A 219 -25.85 12.81 -6.01
N PHE A 220 -26.02 12.17 -7.17
CA PHE A 220 -24.95 11.73 -8.05
C PHE A 220 -23.98 12.85 -8.46
N LYS A 221 -24.48 14.09 -8.61
CA LYS A 221 -23.67 15.28 -8.97
C LYS A 221 -23.00 15.97 -7.76
N VAL A 222 -23.31 15.54 -6.53
CA VAL A 222 -22.83 16.14 -5.28
C VAL A 222 -21.77 15.25 -4.64
N ALA A 223 -22.18 14.15 -3.99
CA ALA A 223 -21.27 13.17 -3.38
C ALA A 223 -21.58 11.71 -3.77
N GLY A 224 -22.77 11.44 -4.34
CA GLY A 224 -23.18 10.07 -4.68
C GLY A 224 -22.26 9.43 -5.72
N GLY A 225 -21.77 10.22 -6.68
CA GLY A 225 -20.78 9.73 -7.62
C GLY A 225 -19.42 9.45 -6.97
N ASP A 226 -18.96 10.26 -6.01
CA ASP A 226 -17.70 9.99 -5.30
C ASP A 226 -17.79 8.71 -4.46
N VAL A 227 -18.94 8.47 -3.80
CA VAL A 227 -19.24 7.21 -3.09
C VAL A 227 -19.19 6.02 -4.05
N MET A 228 -19.83 6.13 -5.21
CA MET A 228 -19.82 5.07 -6.23
C MET A 228 -18.40 4.76 -6.70
N PHE A 229 -17.58 5.78 -6.99
CA PHE A 229 -16.20 5.59 -7.42
C PHE A 229 -15.35 4.94 -6.35
N LEU A 230 -15.45 5.34 -5.07
CA LEU A 230 -14.72 4.68 -3.98
C LEU A 230 -15.00 3.17 -3.89
N VAL A 231 -16.25 2.75 -4.09
CA VAL A 231 -16.62 1.33 -4.11
C VAL A 231 -16.05 0.63 -5.35
N LEU A 232 -16.15 1.25 -6.52
CA LEU A 232 -15.64 0.68 -7.78
C LEU A 232 -14.10 0.58 -7.77
N GLU A 233 -13.41 1.57 -7.21
CA GLU A 233 -11.96 1.62 -7.08
C GLU A 233 -11.43 0.43 -6.27
N PHE A 234 -12.11 0.04 -5.18
CA PHE A 234 -11.72 -1.13 -4.40
C PHE A 234 -11.63 -2.38 -5.29
N PHE A 235 -12.68 -2.69 -6.05
CA PHE A 235 -12.69 -3.86 -6.92
C PHE A 235 -11.72 -3.71 -8.09
N PHE A 236 -11.62 -2.51 -8.67
CA PHE A 236 -10.76 -2.23 -9.79
C PHE A 236 -9.27 -2.41 -9.44
N TYR A 237 -8.80 -1.80 -8.36
CA TYR A 237 -7.41 -1.91 -7.94
C TYR A 237 -7.07 -3.28 -7.37
N LEU A 238 -8.02 -3.95 -6.71
CA LEU A 238 -7.84 -5.35 -6.30
C LEU A 238 -7.67 -6.27 -7.52
N PHE A 239 -8.48 -6.06 -8.57
CA PHE A 239 -8.32 -6.78 -9.84
C PHE A 239 -6.95 -6.49 -10.47
N LEU A 240 -6.55 -5.22 -10.61
CA LEU A 240 -5.22 -4.86 -11.14
C LEU A 240 -4.08 -5.49 -10.34
N LEU A 241 -4.19 -5.55 -9.01
CA LEU A 241 -3.20 -6.21 -8.15
C LEU A 241 -3.06 -7.69 -8.48
N ILE A 242 -4.18 -8.41 -8.62
CA ILE A 242 -4.20 -9.83 -9.01
C ILE A 242 -3.59 -10.02 -10.41
N CYS A 243 -3.88 -9.12 -11.35
CA CYS A 243 -3.32 -9.13 -12.70
C CYS A 243 -1.79 -8.98 -12.68
N ILE A 244 -1.27 -8.05 -11.88
CA ILE A 244 0.19 -7.83 -11.72
C ILE A 244 0.86 -9.05 -11.10
N GLU A 245 0.29 -9.59 -10.02
CA GLU A 245 0.84 -10.76 -9.32
C GLU A 245 0.84 -12.03 -10.17
N ARG A 246 -0.18 -12.21 -11.03
CA ARG A 246 -0.21 -13.30 -12.03
C ARG A 246 0.73 -13.05 -13.21
N GLY A 247 1.38 -11.89 -13.26
CA GLY A 247 2.33 -11.55 -14.31
C GLY A 247 1.69 -11.18 -15.65
N TRP A 248 0.41 -10.80 -15.70
CA TRP A 248 -0.24 -10.38 -16.95
C TRP A 248 0.44 -9.16 -17.59
N PHE A 249 0.96 -8.23 -16.78
CA PHE A 249 1.71 -7.08 -17.27
C PHE A 249 3.21 -7.36 -17.44
N ARG A 250 3.67 -8.56 -17.07
CA ARG A 250 4.99 -9.09 -17.43
C ARG A 250 4.96 -9.55 -18.89
N CYS A 251 4.38 -8.73 -19.78
CA CYS A 251 4.45 -8.92 -21.21
C CYS A 251 5.92 -9.06 -21.59
N CYS A 252 6.24 -10.26 -22.06
CA CYS A 252 7.46 -10.73 -22.69
C CYS A 252 8.42 -9.63 -23.15
N LYS A 253 9.17 -9.01 -22.22
CA LYS A 253 10.54 -8.64 -22.51
C LYS A 253 11.31 -9.94 -22.59
N LYS A 254 11.13 -10.69 -23.69
CA LYS A 254 12.12 -11.68 -24.10
C LYS A 254 13.42 -10.88 -24.14
N GLY A 255 14.31 -11.14 -23.18
CA GLY A 255 15.66 -10.59 -23.24
C GLY A 255 16.18 -10.90 -24.64
N LYS A 256 16.91 -9.96 -25.25
CA LYS A 256 17.61 -10.29 -26.49
C LYS A 256 18.38 -11.58 -26.22
N ASP A 257 18.27 -12.55 -27.12
CA ASP A 257 18.99 -13.81 -26.95
C ASP A 257 20.45 -13.51 -27.26
N VAL A 258 21.18 -13.08 -26.23
CA VAL A 258 22.61 -12.84 -26.32
C VAL A 258 23.25 -14.21 -26.24
N HIS A 259 23.73 -14.71 -27.37
CA HIS A 259 24.58 -15.89 -27.43
C HIS A 259 26.03 -15.42 -27.33
N LEU A 260 26.71 -15.89 -26.29
CA LEU A 260 28.17 -15.84 -26.23
C LEU A 260 28.63 -17.27 -26.47
N ASP A 261 29.24 -17.49 -27.64
CA ASP A 261 29.88 -18.76 -27.96
C ASP A 261 31.23 -18.78 -27.24
N ILE A 262 31.24 -19.44 -26.08
CA ILE A 262 32.45 -19.70 -25.30
C ILE A 262 32.82 -21.15 -25.59
N GLU A 263 34.09 -21.37 -25.94
CA GLU A 263 34.64 -22.71 -26.04
C GLU A 263 34.60 -23.35 -24.63
N LEU A 264 33.83 -24.42 -24.49
CA LEU A 264 33.64 -25.09 -23.21
C LEU A 264 34.85 -25.97 -22.93
N ASP A 265 35.40 -25.87 -21.72
CA ASP A 265 36.44 -26.78 -21.25
C ASP A 265 35.90 -28.22 -21.19
N ASP A 266 36.78 -29.20 -21.42
CA ASP A 266 36.42 -30.62 -21.50
C ASP A 266 35.74 -31.14 -20.21
N ASP A 267 36.15 -30.66 -19.05
CA ASP A 267 35.55 -31.00 -17.76
C ASP A 267 34.15 -30.41 -17.60
N VAL A 268 33.94 -29.16 -18.01
CA VAL A 268 32.62 -28.51 -18.03
C VAL A 268 31.67 -29.26 -18.97
N ALA A 269 32.13 -29.65 -20.16
CA ALA A 269 31.34 -30.42 -21.11
C ALA A 269 30.98 -31.82 -20.57
N ARG A 270 31.91 -32.49 -19.86
CA ARG A 270 31.63 -33.77 -19.18
C ARG A 270 30.60 -33.61 -18.06
N GLU A 271 30.73 -32.57 -17.24
CA GLU A 271 29.79 -32.29 -16.16
C GLU A 271 28.39 -31.99 -16.70
N GLN A 272 28.30 -31.18 -17.77
CA GLN A 272 27.02 -30.93 -18.42
C GLN A 272 26.34 -32.23 -18.87
N LYS A 273 27.08 -33.13 -19.54
CA LYS A 273 26.54 -34.43 -19.96
C LYS A 273 26.11 -35.28 -18.77
N ARG A 274 26.94 -35.36 -17.72
CA ARG A 274 26.62 -36.09 -16.48
C ARG A 274 25.30 -35.60 -15.90
N VAL A 275 25.12 -34.28 -15.81
CA VAL A 275 23.91 -33.67 -15.23
C VAL A 275 22.68 -33.90 -16.11
N GLU A 276 22.83 -33.83 -17.44
CA GLU A 276 21.75 -34.13 -18.38
C GLU A 276 21.30 -35.59 -18.25
N ASP A 277 22.25 -36.53 -18.21
CA ASP A 277 21.99 -37.97 -18.14
C ASP A 277 21.48 -38.44 -16.75
N THR A 278 21.90 -37.77 -15.67
CA THR A 278 21.53 -38.17 -14.30
C THR A 278 20.07 -37.80 -14.00
N PRO A 279 19.21 -38.74 -13.58
CA PRO A 279 17.85 -38.45 -13.13
C PRO A 279 17.80 -37.42 -11.99
N SER A 280 16.73 -36.60 -11.94
CA SER A 280 16.63 -35.52 -10.94
C SER A 280 16.47 -36.01 -9.49
N ASP A 281 15.96 -37.21 -9.28
CA ASP A 281 15.78 -37.82 -7.96
C ASP A 281 17.08 -38.26 -7.28
N GLN A 282 18.16 -38.42 -8.05
CA GLN A 282 19.47 -38.83 -7.52
C GLN A 282 20.34 -37.64 -7.06
N LEU A 283 19.98 -36.42 -7.47
CA LEU A 283 20.72 -35.21 -7.13
C LEU A 283 19.95 -34.36 -6.12
N ALA A 284 20.65 -33.84 -5.12
CA ALA A 284 20.08 -32.86 -4.20
C ALA A 284 19.78 -31.53 -4.91
N VAL A 285 20.64 -31.13 -5.85
CA VAL A 285 20.44 -29.96 -6.72
C VAL A 285 20.86 -30.31 -8.13
N LYS A 286 20.01 -30.05 -9.11
CA LYS A 286 20.30 -30.23 -10.53
C LYS A 286 20.04 -28.93 -11.29
N ALA A 287 21.08 -28.30 -11.81
CA ALA A 287 21.00 -27.12 -12.66
C ALA A 287 21.34 -27.51 -14.10
N CYS A 288 20.41 -27.28 -15.04
CA CYS A 288 20.58 -27.63 -16.45
C CYS A 288 20.55 -26.37 -17.30
N THR A 289 21.70 -26.07 -17.93
CA THR A 289 21.88 -25.00 -18.93
C THR A 289 21.25 -23.66 -18.50
N LEU A 290 21.42 -23.30 -17.22
CA LEU A 290 20.85 -22.09 -16.66
C LEU A 290 21.44 -20.85 -17.33
N LYS A 291 20.57 -20.01 -17.87
CA LYS A 291 20.92 -18.75 -18.54
C LYS A 291 20.07 -17.61 -18.00
N LYS A 292 20.68 -16.47 -17.71
CA LYS A 292 19.96 -15.26 -17.31
C LYS A 292 20.47 -14.02 -18.03
N VAL A 293 19.53 -13.31 -18.67
CA VAL A 293 19.78 -12.02 -19.33
C VAL A 293 18.89 -10.95 -18.68
N TYR A 294 19.50 -9.84 -18.27
CA TYR A 294 18.80 -8.63 -17.81
C TYR A 294 18.91 -7.55 -18.89
N GLY A 295 17.85 -7.37 -19.67
CA GLY A 295 17.88 -6.44 -20.80
C GLY A 295 18.88 -6.91 -21.86
N SER A 296 20.05 -6.26 -21.91
CA SER A 296 21.19 -6.64 -22.76
C SER A 296 22.35 -7.29 -22.01
N ASN A 297 22.31 -7.32 -20.67
CA ASN A 297 23.41 -7.85 -19.87
C ASN A 297 23.23 -9.36 -19.61
N LEU A 298 24.15 -10.17 -20.12
CA LEU A 298 24.21 -11.62 -19.88
C LEU A 298 24.86 -11.89 -18.52
N ALA A 299 24.04 -12.11 -17.50
CA ALA A 299 24.51 -12.29 -16.13
C ALA A 299 24.95 -13.73 -15.82
N VAL A 300 24.32 -14.71 -16.49
CA VAL A 300 24.67 -16.14 -16.38
C VAL A 300 24.52 -16.77 -17.76
N ASN A 301 25.53 -17.51 -18.20
CA ASN A 301 25.56 -18.15 -19.52
C ASN A 301 25.68 -19.68 -19.40
N ASN A 302 24.59 -20.39 -19.67
CA ASN A 302 24.53 -21.85 -19.82
C ASN A 302 25.28 -22.67 -18.74
N ILE A 303 25.03 -22.36 -17.46
CA ILE A 303 25.65 -23.11 -16.35
C ILE A 303 24.89 -24.43 -16.11
N SER A 304 25.63 -25.55 -16.05
CA SER A 304 25.11 -26.87 -15.68
C SER A 304 25.96 -27.50 -14.57
N PHE A 305 25.33 -27.94 -13.48
CA PHE A 305 26.00 -28.70 -12.41
C PHE A 305 24.98 -29.51 -11.61
N GLY A 306 25.45 -30.61 -11.02
CA GLY A 306 24.65 -31.51 -10.18
C GLY A 306 25.34 -31.80 -8.85
N LEU A 307 24.62 -31.63 -7.75
CA LEU A 307 25.11 -31.87 -6.39
C LEU A 307 24.47 -33.12 -5.81
N GLU A 308 25.27 -34.00 -5.21
CA GLU A 308 24.80 -35.19 -4.50
C GLU A 308 24.47 -34.86 -3.03
N PHE A 309 23.76 -35.78 -2.36
CA PHE A 309 23.47 -35.61 -0.94
C PHE A 309 24.73 -35.76 -0.09
N GLY A 310 25.02 -34.75 0.73
CA GLY A 310 26.23 -34.70 1.57
C GLY A 310 27.36 -33.88 0.97
N ASP A 311 27.23 -33.42 -0.28
CA ASP A 311 28.23 -32.57 -0.91
C ASP A 311 28.29 -31.18 -0.28
N CYS A 312 29.52 -30.69 -0.08
CA CYS A 312 29.79 -29.29 0.22
C CYS A 312 30.24 -28.58 -1.05
N PHE A 313 29.34 -27.83 -1.66
CA PHE A 313 29.61 -27.08 -2.90
C PHE A 313 29.83 -25.59 -2.64
N ALA A 314 30.85 -25.02 -3.28
CA ALA A 314 31.14 -23.59 -3.22
C ALA A 314 31.26 -23.01 -4.64
N LEU A 315 30.52 -21.93 -4.92
CA LEU A 315 30.61 -21.20 -6.17
C LEU A 315 31.57 -20.01 -6.00
N LEU A 316 32.79 -20.12 -6.53
CA LEU A 316 33.82 -19.09 -6.43
C LEU A 316 33.94 -18.28 -7.73
N GLY A 317 34.22 -16.99 -7.60
CA GLY A 317 34.44 -16.11 -8.75
C GLY A 317 34.50 -14.65 -8.35
N VAL A 318 34.94 -13.78 -9.25
CA VAL A 318 35.03 -12.32 -9.01
C VAL A 318 33.64 -11.69 -8.86
N ASN A 319 33.60 -10.45 -8.35
CA ASN A 319 32.35 -9.67 -8.31
C ASN A 319 31.82 -9.47 -9.73
N GLY A 320 30.52 -9.72 -9.92
CA GLY A 320 29.90 -9.67 -11.25
C GLY A 320 29.92 -10.99 -12.04
N ALA A 321 30.59 -12.06 -11.56
CA ALA A 321 30.64 -13.35 -12.25
C ALA A 321 29.30 -14.13 -12.31
N GLY A 322 28.19 -13.56 -11.81
CA GLY A 322 26.88 -14.20 -11.87
C GLY A 322 26.50 -15.07 -10.66
N LYS A 323 27.39 -15.22 -9.65
CA LYS A 323 27.16 -16.07 -8.46
C LYS A 323 25.79 -15.85 -7.79
N THR A 324 25.53 -14.61 -7.37
CA THR A 324 24.26 -14.24 -6.73
C THR A 324 23.09 -14.50 -7.66
N THR A 325 23.22 -14.23 -8.96
CA THR A 325 22.18 -14.52 -9.95
C THR A 325 21.87 -16.01 -10.04
N THR A 326 22.88 -16.88 -9.98
CA THR A 326 22.70 -18.34 -9.97
C THR A 326 21.91 -18.78 -8.74
N PHE A 327 22.27 -18.33 -7.53
CA PHE A 327 21.51 -18.65 -6.31
C PHE A 327 20.08 -18.10 -6.34
N LYS A 328 19.87 -16.91 -6.90
CA LYS A 328 18.52 -16.33 -7.08
C LYS A 328 17.66 -17.14 -8.05
N MET A 329 18.26 -17.81 -9.03
CA MET A 329 17.54 -18.74 -9.91
C MET A 329 17.18 -20.05 -9.19
N LEU A 330 18.13 -20.63 -8.44
CA LEU A 330 17.88 -21.86 -7.67
C LEU A 330 16.82 -21.69 -6.59
N THR A 331 16.69 -20.48 -6.04
CA THR A 331 15.69 -20.14 -5.01
C THR A 331 14.41 -19.54 -5.58
N ASN A 332 14.24 -19.51 -6.91
CA ASN A 332 13.07 -18.93 -7.59
C ASN A 332 12.77 -17.45 -7.25
N GLU A 333 13.78 -16.69 -6.79
CA GLU A 333 13.67 -15.22 -6.71
C GLU A 333 13.56 -14.65 -8.13
N ILE A 334 14.32 -15.24 -9.05
CA ILE A 334 14.46 -14.81 -10.43
C ILE A 334 14.26 -16.01 -11.33
N VAL A 335 13.28 -15.92 -12.22
CA VAL A 335 13.05 -16.97 -13.21
C VAL A 335 14.20 -16.97 -14.23
N PRO A 336 14.83 -18.12 -14.55
CA PRO A 336 15.83 -18.22 -15.59
C PRO A 336 15.25 -17.80 -16.95
N THR A 337 16.10 -17.23 -17.82
CA THR A 337 15.71 -16.92 -19.21
C THR A 337 15.67 -18.20 -20.04
N HIS A 338 16.65 -19.08 -19.86
CA HIS A 338 16.69 -20.45 -20.42
C HIS A 338 17.25 -21.42 -19.38
N GLY A 339 17.01 -22.71 -19.60
CA GLY A 339 17.39 -23.78 -18.69
C GLY A 339 16.34 -24.09 -17.63
N GLN A 340 16.63 -25.11 -16.83
CA GLN A 340 15.79 -25.61 -15.75
C GLN A 340 16.63 -25.93 -14.52
N SER A 341 16.01 -25.87 -13.34
CA SER A 341 16.66 -26.28 -12.10
C SER A 341 15.71 -27.10 -11.25
N PHE A 342 16.25 -28.11 -10.58
CA PHE A 342 15.54 -29.01 -9.69
C PHE A 342 16.21 -29.01 -8.33
N ILE A 343 15.40 -29.06 -7.28
CA ILE A 343 15.83 -29.32 -5.91
C ILE A 343 15.23 -30.67 -5.55
N VAL A 344 16.08 -31.67 -5.31
CA VAL A 344 15.68 -33.07 -5.31
C VAL A 344 14.93 -33.35 -6.63
N ASN A 345 13.71 -33.90 -6.57
CA ASN A 345 12.89 -34.20 -7.74
C ASN A 345 11.91 -33.06 -8.13
N TYR A 346 11.94 -31.91 -7.45
CA TYR A 346 10.99 -30.82 -7.68
C TYR A 346 11.55 -29.76 -8.62
N ASP A 347 10.83 -29.47 -9.70
CA ASP A 347 11.14 -28.33 -10.58
C ASP A 347 10.95 -27.01 -9.83
N VAL A 348 12.02 -26.22 -9.69
CA VAL A 348 12.03 -24.94 -8.98
C VAL A 348 11.04 -23.94 -9.58
N LYS A 349 10.78 -24.00 -10.89
CA LYS A 349 9.86 -23.07 -11.57
C LYS A 349 8.40 -23.43 -11.31
N ASN A 350 8.05 -24.71 -11.45
CA ASN A 350 6.66 -25.17 -11.44
C ASN A 350 6.20 -25.73 -10.08
N GLN A 351 7.12 -26.31 -9.30
CA GLN A 351 6.86 -27.02 -8.04
C GLN A 351 7.63 -26.40 -6.86
N PHE A 352 7.85 -25.07 -6.90
CA PHE A 352 8.63 -24.37 -5.89
C PHE A 352 8.13 -24.58 -4.45
N ALA A 353 6.83 -24.82 -4.28
CA ALA A 353 6.23 -25.00 -2.96
C ALA A 353 6.69 -26.27 -2.23
N ASP A 354 7.07 -27.30 -2.98
CA ASP A 354 7.61 -28.52 -2.42
C ASP A 354 9.14 -28.46 -2.38
N ALA A 355 9.77 -27.89 -3.41
CA ALA A 355 11.22 -27.63 -3.45
C ALA A 355 11.70 -26.84 -2.22
N ARG A 356 11.03 -25.72 -1.89
CA ARG A 356 11.45 -24.85 -0.77
C ARG A 356 11.37 -25.50 0.61
N LYS A 357 10.60 -26.57 0.78
CA LYS A 357 10.53 -27.33 2.04
C LYS A 357 11.82 -28.10 2.30
N GLN A 358 12.60 -28.36 1.25
CA GLN A 358 13.84 -29.14 1.30
C GLN A 358 15.10 -28.28 1.47
N ILE A 359 14.97 -26.94 1.45
CA ILE A 359 16.12 -26.03 1.49
C ILE A 359 16.01 -24.96 2.58
N GLY A 360 17.16 -24.57 3.11
CA GLY A 360 17.35 -23.32 3.84
C GLY A 360 18.10 -22.32 2.97
N TYR A 361 17.74 -21.04 3.06
CA TYR A 361 18.43 -19.97 2.32
C TYR A 361 18.81 -18.86 3.27
N CYS A 362 20.07 -18.45 3.22
CA CYS A 362 20.59 -17.26 3.90
C CYS A 362 21.04 -16.26 2.82
N PRO A 363 20.34 -15.13 2.64
CA PRO A 363 20.74 -14.12 1.67
C PRO A 363 22.06 -13.43 2.05
N GLN A 364 22.64 -12.71 1.09
CA GLN A 364 23.86 -11.92 1.33
C GLN A 364 23.64 -10.73 2.28
N PHE A 365 22.43 -10.17 2.27
CA PHE A 365 22.04 -9.09 3.17
C PHE A 365 21.27 -9.68 4.35
N ASP A 366 21.46 -9.09 5.52
CA ASP A 366 20.76 -9.49 6.73
C ASP A 366 19.26 -9.19 6.58
N ALA A 367 18.50 -10.25 6.33
CA ALA A 367 17.05 -10.19 6.22
C ALA A 367 16.43 -10.25 7.63
N ILE A 368 16.69 -9.19 8.40
CA ILE A 368 16.26 -9.02 9.78
C ILE A 368 15.09 -8.04 9.82
N PHE A 369 14.09 -8.37 10.64
CA PHE A 369 13.04 -7.43 10.97
C PHE A 369 13.49 -6.51 12.12
N ASN A 370 13.80 -5.26 11.79
CA ASN A 370 14.37 -4.27 12.74
C ASN A 370 13.52 -4.00 14.00
N LEU A 371 12.22 -4.29 13.96
CA LEU A 371 11.29 -4.05 15.06
C LEU A 371 11.01 -5.30 15.91
N MET A 372 11.59 -6.46 15.55
CA MET A 372 11.44 -7.70 16.31
C MET A 372 12.71 -8.02 17.08
N THR A 373 12.53 -8.55 18.28
CA THR A 373 13.63 -9.14 19.05
C THR A 373 14.11 -10.44 18.38
N VAL A 374 15.33 -10.88 18.70
CA VAL A 374 15.89 -12.15 18.19
C VAL A 374 14.96 -13.34 18.49
N ARG A 375 14.36 -13.37 19.69
CA ARG A 375 13.39 -14.39 20.08
C ARG A 375 12.13 -14.35 19.21
N GLU A 376 11.49 -13.20 19.08
CA GLU A 376 10.29 -13.04 18.25
C GLU A 376 10.54 -13.40 16.78
N HIS A 377 11.74 -13.09 16.28
CA HIS A 377 12.19 -13.46 14.95
C HIS A 377 12.24 -14.98 14.77
N LEU A 378 12.84 -15.70 15.72
CA LEU A 378 12.89 -17.17 15.69
C LEU A 378 11.49 -17.78 15.85
N GLU A 379 10.66 -17.26 16.75
CA GLU A 379 9.26 -17.70 16.90
C GLU A 379 8.46 -17.53 15.62
N PHE A 380 8.64 -16.41 14.92
CA PHE A 380 7.98 -16.12 13.65
C PHE A 380 8.32 -17.19 12.60
N TYR A 381 9.61 -17.52 12.42
CA TYR A 381 10.02 -18.58 11.49
C TYR A 381 9.59 -19.98 11.93
N CYS A 382 9.55 -20.27 13.24
CA CYS A 382 8.99 -21.52 13.76
C CYS A 382 7.52 -21.67 13.37
N LYS A 383 6.72 -20.60 13.47
CA LYS A 383 5.30 -20.58 13.08
C LYS A 383 5.13 -20.76 11.56
N ILE A 384 5.95 -20.11 10.73
CA ILE A 384 5.92 -20.29 9.26
C ILE A 384 6.23 -21.75 8.89
N LYS A 385 7.23 -22.34 9.54
CA LYS A 385 7.62 -23.74 9.34
C LYS A 385 6.67 -24.75 9.99
N LYS A 386 5.62 -24.29 10.67
CA LYS A 386 4.61 -25.11 11.36
C LYS A 386 5.19 -26.03 12.43
N ILE A 387 6.18 -25.56 13.16
CA ILE A 387 6.76 -26.30 14.29
C ILE A 387 5.70 -26.40 15.42
N PRO A 388 5.46 -27.59 16.00
CA PRO A 388 4.54 -27.75 17.12
C PRO A 388 4.88 -26.84 18.28
N LYS A 389 3.87 -26.22 18.91
CA LYS A 389 4.06 -25.21 19.98
C LYS A 389 4.95 -25.70 21.13
N ASP A 390 4.80 -26.97 21.50
CA ASP A 390 5.56 -27.59 22.59
C ASP A 390 7.06 -27.69 22.30
N LEU A 391 7.45 -27.67 21.02
CA LEU A 391 8.84 -27.74 20.56
C LEU A 391 9.45 -26.36 20.27
N VAL A 392 8.65 -25.29 20.22
CA VAL A 392 9.14 -23.95 19.84
C VAL A 392 10.14 -23.42 20.87
N GLU A 393 9.76 -23.39 22.14
CA GLU A 393 10.63 -22.91 23.23
C GLU A 393 11.96 -23.68 23.36
N PRO A 394 11.98 -25.03 23.45
CA PRO A 394 13.24 -25.76 23.57
C PRO A 394 14.13 -25.56 22.34
N LEU A 395 13.55 -25.53 21.13
CA LEU A 395 14.32 -25.30 19.90
C LEU A 395 14.92 -23.90 19.85
N ILE A 396 14.16 -22.87 20.21
CA ILE A 396 14.68 -21.49 20.26
C ILE A 396 15.84 -21.39 21.23
N LYS A 397 15.72 -22.00 22.41
CA LYS A 397 16.79 -22.01 23.41
C LYS A 397 18.04 -22.71 22.89
N GLU A 398 17.89 -23.88 22.27
CA GLU A 398 18.99 -24.63 21.67
C GLU A 398 19.68 -23.83 20.55
N GLN A 399 18.91 -23.19 19.67
CA GLN A 399 19.45 -22.38 18.58
C GLN A 399 20.22 -21.15 19.11
N LEU A 400 19.67 -20.45 20.11
CA LEU A 400 20.35 -19.32 20.74
C LEU A 400 21.65 -19.73 21.43
N GLU A 401 21.69 -20.92 22.03
CA GLU A 401 22.91 -21.49 22.62
C GLU A 401 23.94 -21.86 21.55
N SER A 402 23.51 -22.54 20.48
CA SER A 402 24.40 -22.99 19.40
C SER A 402 25.03 -21.84 18.61
N MET A 403 24.34 -20.70 18.53
CA MET A 403 24.79 -19.51 17.81
C MET A 403 25.47 -18.47 18.71
N ASP A 404 25.63 -18.75 20.01
CA ASP A 404 26.21 -17.82 20.99
C ASP A 404 25.49 -16.46 21.05
N LEU A 405 24.14 -16.48 20.97
CA LEU A 405 23.27 -15.29 20.97
C LEU A 405 22.53 -15.11 22.29
N LYS A 406 22.97 -15.77 23.37
CA LYS A 406 22.43 -15.54 24.71
C LYS A 406 22.85 -14.15 25.20
N MET A 407 21.86 -13.27 25.38
CA MET A 407 22.03 -12.03 26.16
C MET A 407 22.04 -12.31 27.65
#